data_AF-M9QV84-F1
#
_entry.id   AF-M9QV84-F1
#
_cell.length_a   1.000
_cell.length_b   1.000
_cell.length_c   1.000
_cell.angle_alpha   90.00
_cell.angle_beta   90.00
_cell.angle_gamma   90.00
#
_symmetry.space_group_name_H-M   'P 1'
#
loop_
_entity.id
_entity.type
_entity.pdbx_description
1 polymer ?
#
loop_
_entity_poly.entity_id
_entity_poly.type
_entity_poly.pdbx_seq_one_letter_code
_entity_poly.pdbx_strand_id
1 'polypeptide(L)'
;LPLIIVCASGGARMQEGSLSLMQMAKISSVLFDYQSNKRLFYVSILTSPTTGGVLASFGMLGDIIISEPNAYIAFAGKRVIEETLNTTVPEGSQEAEYLFDKGLFDPIVPR
;
A
#
# COMPACT_ATOMS: atom_id res chain seq x y z
N LEU A 1 -19.10 12.52 -1.21
CA LEU A 1 -19.33 11.09 -0.93
C LEU A 1 -18.02 10.47 -0.50
N PRO A 2 -17.99 9.56 0.48
CA PRO A 2 -16.77 8.86 0.88
C PRO A 2 -16.18 8.06 -0.29
N LEU A 3 -14.85 7.96 -0.32
CA LEU A 3 -14.10 7.17 -1.29
C LEU A 3 -13.55 5.92 -0.61
N ILE A 4 -13.73 4.76 -1.23
CA ILE A 4 -13.15 3.50 -0.78
C ILE A 4 -12.37 2.92 -1.94
N ILE A 5 -11.10 2.60 -1.73
CA ILE A 5 -10.25 1.97 -2.74
C ILE A 5 -9.73 0.63 -2.20
N VAL A 6 -9.97 -0.43 -2.97
CA VAL A 6 -9.37 -1.74 -2.74
C VAL A 6 -8.07 -1.82 -3.54
N CYS A 7 -6.96 -1.93 -2.83
CA CYS A 7 -5.62 -1.99 -3.39
C CYS A 7 -5.22 -3.45 -3.63
N ALA A 8 -4.84 -3.75 -4.87
CA ALA A 8 -4.18 -4.99 -5.27
C ALA A 8 -3.20 -4.66 -6.40
N SER A 9 -1.90 -4.75 -6.13
CA SER A 9 -0.84 -4.50 -7.10
C SER A 9 0.45 -5.23 -6.76
N GLY A 10 1.09 -5.78 -7.79
CA GLY A 10 2.45 -6.33 -7.73
C GLY A 10 3.56 -5.30 -8.00
N GLY A 11 3.22 -4.03 -8.19
CA GLY A 11 4.19 -2.94 -8.39
C GLY A 11 3.81 -1.99 -9.54
N ALA A 12 4.80 -1.25 -10.04
CA ALA A 12 4.62 -0.33 -11.15
C ALA A 12 4.56 -1.07 -12.49
N ARG A 13 3.72 -0.60 -13.41
CA ARG A 13 3.67 -1.12 -14.79
C ARG A 13 4.88 -0.62 -15.58
N MET A 14 5.94 -1.43 -15.62
CA MET A 14 7.22 -1.03 -16.23
C MET A 14 7.13 -0.67 -17.71
N GLN A 15 6.13 -1.18 -18.44
CA GLN A 15 5.91 -0.90 -19.86
C GLN A 15 5.63 0.58 -20.14
N GLU A 16 5.12 1.32 -19.15
CA GLU A 16 4.87 2.76 -19.25
C GLU A 16 6.03 3.61 -18.68
N GLY A 17 7.08 2.96 -18.17
CA GLY A 17 8.29 3.62 -17.67
C GLY A 17 7.99 4.68 -16.60
N SER A 18 8.51 5.89 -16.81
CA SER A 18 8.33 7.02 -15.89
C SER A 18 6.87 7.46 -15.73
N LEU A 19 6.00 7.18 -16.70
CA LEU A 19 4.57 7.52 -16.59
C LEU A 19 3.90 6.74 -15.45
N SER A 20 4.27 5.47 -15.26
CA SER A 20 3.81 4.67 -14.12
C SER A 20 4.23 5.27 -12.79
N LEU A 21 5.47 5.76 -12.70
CA LEU A 21 5.97 6.43 -11.49
C LEU A 21 5.19 7.72 -11.22
N MET A 22 4.95 8.55 -12.25
CA MET A 22 4.23 9.81 -12.11
C MET A 22 2.77 9.62 -11.64
N GLN A 23 2.17 8.46 -11.85
CA GLN A 23 0.82 8.19 -11.33
C GLN A 23 0.77 8.28 -9.80
N MET A 24 1.86 7.91 -9.10
CA MET A 24 1.94 8.03 -7.64
C MET A 24 1.79 9.49 -7.20
N ALA A 25 2.57 10.40 -7.79
CA ALA A 25 2.48 11.82 -7.47
C ALA A 25 1.10 12.39 -7.84
N LYS A 26 0.55 12.00 -9.00
CA LYS A 26 -0.75 12.45 -9.48
C LYS A 26 -1.86 12.08 -8.51
N ILE A 27 -2.00 10.81 -8.16
CA ILE A 27 -3.10 10.36 -7.28
C ILE A 27 -2.95 10.91 -5.86
N SER A 28 -1.74 10.96 -5.31
CA SER A 28 -1.50 11.55 -3.99
C SER A 28 -1.85 13.04 -3.95
N SER A 29 -1.58 13.80 -5.01
CA SER A 29 -1.93 15.23 -5.06
C SER A 29 -3.45 15.46 -5.09
N VAL A 30 -4.18 14.63 -5.83
CA VAL A 30 -5.65 14.69 -5.88
C VAL A 30 -6.25 14.26 -4.54
N LEU A 31 -5.66 13.25 -3.90
CA LEU A 31 -6.12 12.75 -2.62
C LEU A 31 -5.90 13.78 -1.50
N PHE A 32 -4.78 14.49 -1.53
CA PHE A 32 -4.52 15.61 -0.62
C PHE A 32 -5.59 16.71 -0.73
N ASP A 33 -5.97 17.11 -1.94
CA ASP A 33 -7.07 18.07 -2.17
C ASP A 33 -8.41 17.53 -1.65
N TYR A 34 -8.68 16.25 -1.91
CA TYR A 34 -9.89 15.56 -1.49
C TYR A 34 -10.06 15.56 0.05
N GLN A 35 -9.00 15.27 0.79
CA GLN A 35 -9.03 15.26 2.26
C GLN A 35 -8.92 16.66 2.85
N SER A 36 -7.98 17.49 2.38
CA SER A 36 -7.65 18.77 3.03
C SER A 36 -8.61 19.89 2.67
N ASN A 37 -8.90 20.07 1.38
CA ASN A 37 -9.71 21.18 0.90
C ASN A 37 -11.19 20.82 0.90
N LYS A 38 -11.53 19.59 0.46
CA LYS A 38 -12.93 19.15 0.39
C LYS A 38 -13.42 18.47 1.67
N ARG A 39 -12.52 18.15 2.61
CA ARG A 39 -12.85 17.50 3.89
C ARG A 39 -13.67 16.22 3.70
N LEU A 40 -13.35 15.47 2.65
CA LEU A 40 -14.01 14.21 2.32
C LEU A 40 -13.18 13.02 2.85
N PHE A 41 -13.91 11.96 3.19
CA PHE A 41 -13.35 10.78 3.86
C PHE A 41 -12.91 9.71 2.85
N TYR A 42 -11.72 9.17 3.05
CA TYR A 42 -11.09 8.16 2.22
C TYR A 42 -10.66 6.94 3.05
N VAL A 43 -11.07 5.75 2.61
CA VAL A 43 -10.63 4.47 3.16
C VAL A 43 -9.81 3.71 2.13
N SER A 44 -8.63 3.26 2.54
CA SER A 44 -7.83 2.31 1.75
C SER A 44 -7.98 0.90 2.32
N ILE A 45 -8.19 -0.08 1.44
CA ILE A 45 -8.24 -1.50 1.80
C ILE A 45 -7.08 -2.20 1.12
N LEU A 46 -6.08 -2.60 1.88
CA LEU A 46 -4.88 -3.29 1.43
C LEU A 46 -5.15 -4.80 1.33
N THR A 47 -5.23 -5.31 0.10
CA THR A 47 -5.43 -6.74 -0.17
C THR A 47 -4.15 -7.37 -0.74
N SER A 48 -4.13 -8.70 -0.83
CA SER A 48 -2.95 -9.43 -1.30
C SER A 48 -2.89 -9.53 -2.84
N PRO A 49 -1.77 -9.17 -3.50
CA PRO A 49 -0.63 -8.42 -2.96
C PRO A 49 -0.86 -6.90 -3.07
N THR A 50 -0.31 -6.10 -2.15
CA THR A 50 -0.20 -4.64 -2.31
C THR A 50 1.24 -4.20 -2.13
N THR A 51 1.92 -3.94 -3.26
CA THR A 51 3.36 -3.67 -3.24
C THR A 51 3.79 -2.42 -4.00
N GLY A 52 5.04 -2.01 -3.74
CA GLY A 52 5.75 -0.99 -4.50
C GLY A 52 5.01 0.35 -4.51
N GLY A 53 4.80 0.89 -5.71
CA GLY A 53 4.26 2.24 -5.89
C GLY A 53 2.84 2.44 -5.35
N VAL A 54 2.00 1.41 -5.35
CA VAL A 54 0.63 1.52 -4.80
C VAL A 54 0.67 1.67 -3.28
N LEU A 55 1.46 0.82 -2.61
CA LEU A 55 1.67 0.92 -1.16
C LEU A 55 2.28 2.29 -0.80
N ALA A 56 3.33 2.71 -1.52
CA ALA A 56 4.02 3.97 -1.28
C ALA A 56 3.26 5.22 -1.76
N SER A 57 1.99 5.09 -2.16
CA SER A 57 1.15 6.23 -2.55
C SER A 57 -0.23 6.09 -1.92
N PHE A 58 -1.30 6.03 -2.71
CA PHE A 58 -2.68 6.07 -2.23
C PHE A 58 -3.06 4.92 -1.30
N GLY A 59 -2.33 3.80 -1.31
CA GLY A 59 -2.55 2.71 -0.35
C GLY A 59 -2.33 3.13 1.11
N MET A 60 -1.34 4.00 1.36
CA MET A 60 -0.96 4.45 2.71
C MET A 60 -1.44 5.86 3.06
N LEU A 61 -2.34 6.44 2.26
CA LEU A 61 -2.87 7.80 2.46
C LEU A 61 -4.35 7.81 2.87
N GLY A 62 -4.88 6.67 3.31
CA GLY A 62 -6.23 6.54 3.88
C GLY A 62 -6.40 7.38 5.15
N ASP A 63 -7.59 7.93 5.37
CA ASP A 63 -8.00 8.38 6.71
C ASP A 63 -8.15 7.17 7.64
N ILE A 64 -8.58 6.03 7.08
CA ILE A 64 -8.51 4.70 7.69
C ILE A 64 -7.90 3.76 6.65
N ILE A 65 -6.95 2.94 7.09
CA ILE A 65 -6.27 1.93 6.30
C ILE A 65 -6.63 0.56 6.89
N ILE A 66 -7.30 -0.25 6.11
CA ILE A 66 -7.76 -1.59 6.49
C ILE A 66 -6.91 -2.61 5.74
N SER A 67 -6.57 -3.72 6.38
CA SER A 67 -5.96 -4.87 5.71
C SER A 67 -6.82 -6.12 5.82
N GLU A 68 -6.63 -7.05 4.90
CA GLU A 68 -7.20 -8.40 4.98
C GLU A 68 -6.23 -9.38 5.66
N PRO A 69 -6.71 -10.43 6.34
CA PRO A 69 -5.85 -11.45 6.94
C PRO A 69 -4.88 -12.05 5.93
N ASN A 70 -3.63 -12.27 6.33
CA ASN A 70 -2.55 -12.83 5.53
C ASN A 70 -2.22 -12.02 4.25
N ALA A 71 -2.61 -10.74 4.17
CA ALA A 71 -2.31 -9.94 3.00
C ALA A 71 -0.80 -9.67 2.89
N TYR A 72 -0.23 -9.91 1.71
CA TYR A 72 1.17 -9.60 1.44
C TYR A 72 1.32 -8.12 1.06
N ILE A 73 1.95 -7.35 1.95
CA ILE A 73 2.07 -5.89 1.86
C ILE A 73 3.55 -5.51 1.97
N ALA A 74 4.10 -4.89 0.93
CA ALA A 74 5.54 -4.65 0.87
C ALA A 74 5.95 -3.52 -0.07
N PHE A 75 6.80 -2.59 0.38
CA PHE A 75 7.37 -1.61 -0.55
C PHE A 75 8.34 -2.28 -1.52
N ALA A 76 9.37 -2.95 -0.98
CA ALA A 76 10.28 -3.79 -1.73
C ALA A 76 9.93 -5.26 -1.50
N GLY A 77 9.92 -6.07 -2.55
CA GLY A 77 9.67 -7.50 -2.43
C GLY A 77 10.83 -8.21 -1.71
N LYS A 78 10.50 -9.29 -0.97
CA LYS A 78 11.46 -10.15 -0.25
C LYS A 78 12.76 -10.38 -1.01
N ARG A 79 12.68 -10.85 -2.26
CA ARG A 79 13.85 -11.12 -3.12
C ARG A 79 14.82 -9.94 -3.21
N VAL A 80 14.31 -8.73 -3.44
CA VAL A 80 15.14 -7.53 -3.59
C VAL A 80 15.85 -7.19 -2.28
N ILE A 81 15.17 -7.36 -1.15
CA ILE A 81 15.74 -7.13 0.18
C ILE A 81 16.86 -8.13 0.45
N GLU A 82 16.64 -9.42 0.19
CA GLU A 82 17.62 -10.48 0.42
C GLU A 82 18.87 -10.31 -0.46
N GLU A 83 18.68 -10.01 -1.76
CA GLU A 83 19.79 -9.75 -2.69
C GLU A 83 20.60 -8.50 -2.29
N THR A 84 19.95 -7.47 -1.73
CA THR A 84 20.62 -6.23 -1.32
C THR A 84 21.38 -6.37 -0.01
N LEU A 85 20.80 -7.05 0.98
CA LEU A 85 21.35 -7.15 2.33
C LEU A 85 22.18 -8.42 2.57
N ASN A 86 22.14 -9.39 1.65
CA ASN A 86 22.74 -10.73 1.82
C ASN A 86 22.28 -11.43 3.12
N THR A 87 21.02 -11.19 3.52
CA THR A 87 20.39 -11.78 4.71
C THR A 87 19.00 -12.26 4.35
N THR A 88 18.56 -13.36 4.96
CA THR A 88 17.20 -13.85 4.78
C THR A 88 16.18 -12.93 5.43
N VAL A 89 15.08 -12.67 4.73
CA VAL A 89 13.94 -11.95 5.30
C VAL A 89 13.13 -12.94 6.13
N PRO A 90 12.87 -12.65 7.42
CA PRO A 90 12.06 -13.51 8.27
C PRO A 90 10.70 -13.83 7.62
N GLU A 91 10.27 -15.08 7.74
CA GLU A 91 8.95 -15.49 7.26
C GLU A 91 7.86 -14.70 7.99
N GLY A 92 6.79 -14.34 7.26
CA GLY A 92 5.71 -13.51 7.79
C GLY A 92 6.02 -12.02 7.96
N SER A 93 7.26 -11.54 7.76
CA SER A 93 7.60 -10.13 8.04
C SER A 93 6.94 -9.10 7.11
N GLN A 94 6.30 -9.56 6.04
CA GLN A 94 5.57 -8.74 5.07
C GLN A 94 4.09 -9.13 4.98
N GLU A 95 3.60 -9.90 5.95
CA GLU A 95 2.19 -10.27 6.09
C GLU A 95 1.47 -9.26 6.98
N ALA A 96 0.15 -9.17 6.80
CA ALA A 96 -0.68 -8.19 7.49
C ALA A 96 -0.52 -8.26 9.01
N GLU A 97 -0.49 -9.45 9.58
CA GLU A 97 -0.41 -9.69 11.02
C GLU A 97 0.87 -9.08 11.62
N TYR A 98 2.03 -9.34 11.00
CA TYR A 98 3.29 -8.76 11.45
C TYR A 98 3.32 -7.23 11.30
N LEU A 99 2.77 -6.71 10.21
CA LEU A 99 2.77 -5.27 9.93
C LEU A 99 1.77 -4.51 10.81
N PHE A 100 0.68 -5.15 11.20
CA PHE A 100 -0.29 -4.64 12.16
C PHE A 100 0.35 -4.43 13.53
N ASP A 101 1.15 -5.41 14.00
CA ASP A 101 1.92 -5.29 15.24
C ASP A 101 2.96 -4.15 15.19
N LYS A 102 3.34 -3.69 13.99
CA LYS A 102 4.20 -2.51 13.78
C LYS A 102 3.43 -1.20 13.62
N GLY A 103 2.09 -1.23 13.69
CA GLY A 103 1.23 -0.06 13.57
C GLY A 103 1.14 0.50 12.16
N LEU A 104 1.27 -0.36 11.13
CA LEU A 104 1.23 0.10 9.75
C LEU A 104 -0.17 0.51 9.28
N PHE A 105 -1.23 -0.06 9.84
CA PHE A 105 -2.62 0.21 9.46
C PHE A 105 -3.59 -0.08 10.62
N ASP A 106 -4.88 0.24 10.46
CA ASP A 106 -5.82 0.47 11.56
C ASP A 106 -6.58 -0.79 12.03
N PRO A 107 -7.31 -1.54 11.17
CA PRO A 107 -7.73 -2.90 11.50
C PRO A 107 -7.38 -3.95 10.44
N ILE A 108 -7.33 -5.22 10.87
CA ILE A 108 -7.41 -6.39 9.98
C ILE A 108 -8.86 -6.87 9.97
N VAL A 109 -9.48 -6.97 8.79
CA VAL A 109 -10.89 -7.36 8.63
C VAL A 109 -11.02 -8.52 7.64
N PRO A 110 -11.61 -9.67 8.03
CA PRO A 110 -11.89 -10.77 7.10
C PRO A 110 -12.97 -10.37 6.09
N ARG A 111 -12.91 -10.95 4.88
CA ARG A 111 -13.92 -10.75 3.82
C ARG A 111 -15.28 -11.35 4.19
#